data_AF-A0AA40EDJ5-F1
#
_entry.id   AF-A0AA40EDJ5-F1
#
_cell.length_a   1.000
_cell.length_b   1.000
_cell.length_c   1.000
_cell.angle_alpha   90.00
_cell.angle_beta   90.00
_cell.angle_gamma   90.00
#
_symmetry.space_group_name_H-M   'P 1'
#
loop_
_entity.id
_entity.type
_entity.pdbx_description
1 polymer ?
#
loop_
_entity_poly.entity_id
_entity_poly.type
_entity_poly.pdbx_seq_one_letter_code
_entity_poly.pdbx_strand_id
1 'polypeptide(L)'
;LRNEAATVQFIALNTTIPVPQYQLYSKDGLLHLESKRITNGVLLKGISGEFRSAAAAAVGKQINPFILPQLRSLRRKYIGSVDPSILVFPPQRVYDRNRRPWGRISSATDCFCLCHNDLGPQNIFVCPDTFQIVRIID
;
A
#
# COMPACT_ATOMS: atom_id res chain seq x y z
N LEU A 1 -3.44 -10.82 -3.87
CA LEU A 1 -2.18 -11.16 -4.59
C LEU A 1 -2.04 -10.51 -5.97
N ARG A 2 -2.79 -10.86 -7.04
CA ARG A 2 -2.58 -10.19 -8.36
C ARG A 2 -2.74 -8.68 -8.31
N ASN A 3 -3.83 -8.21 -7.70
CA ASN A 3 -4.10 -6.78 -7.52
C ASN A 3 -2.99 -6.06 -6.73
N GLU A 4 -2.54 -6.71 -5.66
CA GLU A 4 -1.50 -6.23 -4.75
C GLU A 4 -0.15 -6.12 -5.46
N ALA A 5 0.28 -7.20 -6.15
CA ALA A 5 1.52 -7.21 -6.94
C ALA A 5 1.53 -6.12 -8.00
N ALA A 6 0.43 -5.97 -8.76
CA ALA A 6 0.29 -4.92 -9.76
C ALA A 6 0.38 -3.53 -9.11
N THR A 7 -0.26 -3.32 -7.96
CA THR A 7 -0.26 -2.04 -7.23
C THR A 7 1.13 -1.69 -6.72
N VAL A 8 1.83 -2.63 -6.09
CA VAL A 8 3.20 -2.38 -5.60
C VAL A 8 4.15 -2.08 -6.75
N GLN A 9 4.08 -2.85 -7.84
CA GLN A 9 4.90 -2.58 -9.03
C GLN A 9 4.60 -1.19 -9.61
N PHE A 10 3.32 -0.81 -9.68
CA PHE A 10 2.92 0.50 -10.16
C PHE A 10 3.46 1.64 -9.27
N ILE A 11 3.39 1.51 -7.94
CA ILE A 11 3.94 2.50 -7.00
C ILE A 11 5.46 2.59 -7.15
N ALA A 12 6.16 1.45 -7.23
CA ALA A 12 7.62 1.40 -7.37
C ALA A 12 8.12 2.09 -8.66
N LEU A 13 7.36 2.00 -9.75
CA LEU A 13 7.72 2.60 -11.04
C LEU A 13 7.42 4.10 -11.13
N ASN A 14 6.47 4.61 -10.34
CA ASN A 14 5.93 5.97 -10.51
C ASN A 14 6.18 6.89 -9.31
N THR A 15 6.83 6.40 -8.25
CA THR A 15 7.06 7.17 -7.02
C THR A 15 8.43 6.84 -6.42
N THR A 16 8.85 7.61 -5.43
CA THR A 16 10.01 7.30 -4.56
C THR A 16 9.58 6.62 -3.26
N ILE A 17 8.30 6.24 -3.13
CA ILE A 17 7.79 5.59 -1.93
C ILE A 17 8.51 4.25 -1.76
N PRO A 18 9.09 3.97 -0.58
CA PRO A 18 9.85 2.75 -0.38
C PRO A 18 8.90 1.57 -0.19
N VAL A 19 8.55 0.90 -1.28
CA VAL A 19 7.78 -0.35 -1.27
C VAL A 19 8.72 -1.57 -1.38
N PRO A 20 8.33 -2.77 -0.92
CA PRO A 20 9.15 -3.96 -1.06
C PRO A 20 9.31 -4.37 -2.53
N GLN A 21 10.40 -5.09 -2.79
CA GLN A 21 10.52 -5.87 -4.01
C GLN A 21 9.71 -7.14 -3.83
N TYR A 22 8.89 -7.46 -4.82
CA TYR A 22 8.03 -8.64 -4.80
C TYR A 22 8.25 -9.51 -6.02
N GLN A 23 7.94 -10.79 -5.85
CA GLN A 23 7.78 -11.76 -6.92
C GLN A 23 6.42 -12.43 -6.79
N LEU A 24 5.65 -12.41 -7.87
CA LEU A 24 4.39 -13.14 -7.99
C LEU A 24 4.65 -14.40 -8.84
N TYR A 25 4.35 -15.58 -8.31
CA TYR A 25 4.52 -16.83 -9.03
C TYR A 25 3.46 -17.86 -8.65
N SER A 26 3.29 -18.88 -9.49
CA SER A 26 2.39 -20.01 -9.19
C SER A 26 3.22 -21.25 -8.90
N LYS A 27 2.89 -21.95 -7.83
CA LYS A 27 3.53 -23.21 -7.44
C LYS A 27 2.47 -24.11 -6.80
N ASP A 28 2.40 -25.37 -7.27
CA ASP A 28 1.43 -26.37 -6.80
C ASP A 28 -0.03 -25.92 -6.88
N GLY A 29 -0.38 -25.20 -7.96
CA GLY A 29 -1.74 -24.66 -8.17
C GLY A 29 -2.10 -23.45 -7.28
N LEU A 30 -1.20 -23.02 -6.41
CA LEU A 30 -1.37 -21.86 -5.54
C LEU A 30 -0.62 -20.65 -6.10
N LEU A 31 -1.24 -19.47 -5.95
CA LEU A 31 -0.61 -18.21 -6.26
C LEU A 31 0.14 -17.72 -5.01
N HIS A 32 1.43 -17.41 -5.17
CA HIS A 32 2.30 -16.93 -4.11
C HIS A 32 2.75 -15.50 -4.42
N LEU A 33 2.78 -14.67 -3.39
CA LEU A 33 3.39 -13.35 -3.43
C LEU A 33 4.50 -13.32 -2.40
N GLU A 34 5.74 -13.34 -2.87
CA GLU A 34 6.93 -13.32 -2.04
C GLU A 34 7.53 -11.92 -2.04
N SER A 35 7.98 -11.47 -0.86
CA SER A 35 8.56 -10.14 -0.69
C SER A 35 9.96 -10.23 -0.11
N LYS A 36 10.84 -9.32 -0.52
CA LYS A 36 12.16 -9.22 0.08
C LYS A 36 12.02 -8.84 1.56
N ARG A 37 12.53 -9.71 2.44
CA ARG A 37 12.52 -9.47 3.89
C ARG A 37 13.21 -8.15 4.23
N ILE A 38 12.56 -7.38 5.09
CA ILE A 38 13.05 -6.11 5.59
C ILE A 38 13.96 -6.39 6.78
N THR A 39 15.22 -5.94 6.72
CA THR A 39 16.23 -6.21 7.76
C THR A 39 16.74 -4.94 8.43
N ASN A 40 16.47 -3.77 7.86
CA ASN A 40 16.98 -2.47 8.30
C ASN A 40 15.89 -1.59 8.95
N GLY A 41 14.86 -2.20 9.54
CA GLY A 41 13.81 -1.46 10.22
C GLY A 41 12.91 -2.34 11.07
N VAL A 42 12.14 -1.68 11.92
CA VAL A 42 11.12 -2.27 12.80
C VAL A 42 9.76 -1.71 12.46
N LEU A 43 8.70 -2.47 12.73
CA LEU A 43 7.34 -1.97 12.59
C LEU A 43 7.10 -0.80 13.53
N LEU A 44 6.50 0.28 13.04
CA LEU A 44 6.11 1.42 13.85
C LEU A 44 5.17 1.00 14.99
N LYS A 45 4.28 0.03 14.75
CA LYS A 45 3.43 -0.57 15.78
C LYS A 45 4.23 -1.17 16.96
N GLY A 46 5.45 -1.63 16.70
CA GLY A 46 6.34 -2.20 17.71
C GLY A 46 7.07 -1.17 18.57
N ILE A 47 7.03 0.13 18.21
CA ILE A 47 7.65 1.19 19.02
C ILE A 47 6.72 1.53 20.19
N SER A 48 7.21 1.29 21.40
CA SER A 48 6.47 1.44 22.66
C SER A 48 7.18 2.38 23.64
N GLY A 49 6.54 2.62 24.78
CA GLY A 49 7.11 3.44 25.85
C GLY A 49 7.26 4.91 25.45
N GLU A 50 8.30 5.55 25.99
CA GLU A 50 8.59 6.97 25.81
C GLU A 50 8.80 7.40 24.35
N PHE A 51 9.28 6.49 23.49
CA PHE A 51 9.56 6.77 22.08
C PHE A 51 8.32 6.78 21.18
N ARG A 52 7.19 6.22 21.64
CA ARG A 52 5.99 6.04 20.80
C ARG A 52 5.49 7.35 20.20
N SER A 53 5.36 8.39 21.01
CA SER A 53 4.87 9.70 20.57
C SER A 53 5.87 10.39 19.63
N ALA A 54 7.15 10.30 19.92
CA ALA A 54 8.22 10.86 19.08
C ALA A 54 8.26 10.18 17.70
N ALA A 55 8.17 8.85 17.66
CA ALA A 55 8.15 8.08 16.43
C ALA A 55 6.91 8.39 15.58
N ALA A 56 5.72 8.45 16.20
CA ALA A 56 4.50 8.82 15.49
C ALA A 56 4.58 10.23 14.88
N ALA A 57 5.14 11.20 15.62
CA ALA A 57 5.34 12.56 15.13
C ALA A 57 6.37 12.60 13.98
N ALA A 58 7.49 11.90 14.10
CA ALA A 58 8.53 11.82 13.07
C ALA A 58 8.03 11.16 11.79
N VAL A 59 7.25 10.08 11.90
CA VAL A 59 6.59 9.42 10.76
C VAL A 59 5.53 10.33 10.14
N GLY A 60 4.72 11.03 10.95
CA GLY A 60 3.74 12.00 10.46
C GLY A 60 4.37 13.12 9.63
N LYS A 61 5.57 13.59 10.01
CA LYS A 61 6.38 14.55 9.24
C LYS A 61 6.93 13.99 7.92
N GLN A 62 6.89 12.67 7.73
CA GLN A 62 7.29 12.02 6.48
C GLN A 62 6.07 11.67 5.61
N ILE A 63 5.02 11.10 6.21
CA ILE A 63 3.80 10.70 5.50
C ILE A 63 3.12 11.90 4.84
N ASN A 64 2.88 12.96 5.61
CA ASN A 64 2.06 14.07 5.15
C ASN A 64 2.68 14.86 3.98
N PRO A 65 3.96 15.25 4.03
CA PRO A 65 4.57 16.01 2.93
C PRO A 65 5.16 15.15 1.81
N PHE A 66 5.49 13.87 2.02
CA PHE A 66 6.18 13.06 1.00
C PHE A 66 5.37 11.88 0.48
N ILE A 67 4.71 11.10 1.34
CA ILE A 67 4.05 9.86 0.92
C ILE A 67 2.66 10.16 0.33
N LEU A 68 1.81 10.87 1.07
CA LEU A 68 0.44 11.15 0.64
C LEU A 68 0.36 11.96 -0.66
N PRO A 69 1.20 12.99 -0.90
CA PRO A 69 1.17 13.72 -2.16
C PRO A 69 1.53 12.85 -3.36
N GLN A 70 2.50 11.93 -3.22
CA GLN A 70 2.88 11.00 -4.28
C GLN A 70 1.76 9.98 -4.56
N LEU A 71 1.13 9.41 -3.54
CA LEU A 71 -0.04 8.54 -3.75
C LEU A 71 -1.19 9.29 -4.44
N ARG A 72 -1.43 10.54 -4.03
CA ARG A 72 -2.49 11.41 -4.58
C ARG A 72 -2.22 11.86 -6.01
N SER A 73 -0.95 12.01 -6.41
CA SER A 73 -0.59 12.39 -7.78
C SER A 73 -0.82 11.26 -8.78
N LEU A 74 -0.87 10.00 -8.32
CA LEU A 74 -1.26 8.84 -9.12
C LEU A 74 -2.77 8.85 -9.39
N ARG A 75 -3.20 9.65 -10.37
CA ARG A 75 -4.61 9.85 -10.72
C ARG A 75 -5.03 9.06 -11.95
N ARG A 76 -6.30 8.64 -11.96
CA ARG A 76 -6.92 7.87 -13.05
C ARG A 76 -8.41 8.16 -13.18
N LYS A 77 -8.96 7.88 -14.36
CA LYS A 77 -10.38 7.98 -14.68
C LYS A 77 -11.27 6.85 -14.15
N TYR A 78 -10.75 5.90 -13.37
CA TYR A 78 -11.52 4.78 -12.84
C TYR A 78 -11.02 4.27 -11.49
N ILE A 79 -11.90 3.58 -10.75
CA ILE A 79 -11.56 2.91 -9.47
C ILE A 79 -11.20 1.43 -9.66
N GLY A 80 -10.62 0.85 -8.61
CA GLY A 80 -10.23 -0.57 -8.58
C GLY A 80 -8.74 -0.75 -8.88
N SER A 81 -8.39 -1.91 -9.42
CA SER A 81 -7.00 -2.27 -9.68
C SER A 81 -6.29 -1.30 -10.63
N VAL A 82 -4.97 -1.18 -10.49
CA VAL A 82 -4.09 -0.58 -11.51
C VAL A 82 -4.04 -1.38 -12.80
N ASP A 83 -4.28 -2.69 -12.71
CA ASP A 83 -4.41 -3.56 -13.87
C ASP A 83 -5.90 -3.63 -14.29
N PRO A 84 -6.27 -3.07 -15.46
CA PRO A 84 -7.66 -3.02 -15.87
C PRO A 84 -8.27 -4.39 -16.16
N SER A 85 -7.46 -5.45 -16.31
CA SER A 85 -7.94 -6.83 -16.47
C SER A 85 -8.45 -7.46 -15.17
N ILE A 86 -8.06 -6.89 -14.02
CA ILE A 86 -8.47 -7.38 -12.70
C ILE A 86 -9.84 -6.80 -12.32
N LEU A 87 -10.73 -7.68 -11.86
CA LEU A 87 -12.06 -7.32 -11.37
C LEU A 87 -11.98 -6.37 -10.16
N VAL A 88 -13.04 -5.59 -9.95
CA VAL A 88 -13.15 -4.75 -8.76
C VAL A 88 -13.56 -5.63 -7.57
N PHE A 89 -12.79 -5.53 -6.49
CA PHE A 89 -13.12 -6.16 -5.21
C PHE A 89 -13.46 -5.04 -4.22
N PRO A 90 -14.69 -5.02 -3.67
CA PRO A 90 -15.01 -4.07 -2.62
C PRO A 90 -14.32 -4.48 -1.32
N PRO A 91 -14.33 -3.63 -0.27
CA PRO A 91 -13.87 -4.03 1.05
C PRO A 91 -14.57 -5.31 1.53
N GLN A 92 -13.84 -6.17 2.25
CA GLN A 92 -14.31 -7.49 2.71
C GLN A 92 -15.71 -7.44 3.34
N ARG A 93 -15.96 -6.46 4.23
CA ARG A 93 -17.27 -6.24 4.88
C ARG A 93 -18.45 -6.05 3.92
N VAL A 94 -18.19 -5.54 2.71
CA VAL A 94 -19.19 -5.34 1.65
C VAL A 94 -19.31 -6.61 0.82
N TYR A 95 -18.18 -7.24 0.48
CA TYR A 95 -18.15 -8.49 -0.28
C TYR A 95 -18.88 -9.63 0.45
N ASP A 96 -18.68 -9.76 1.77
CA ASP A 96 -19.31 -10.81 2.59
C ASP A 96 -20.83 -10.67 2.67
N ARG A 97 -21.34 -9.44 2.56
CA ARG A 97 -22.78 -9.16 2.54
C ARG A 97 -23.38 -9.38 1.15
N ASN A 98 -22.61 -9.14 0.09
CA ASN A 98 -23.08 -9.28 -1.29
C ASN A 98 -21.94 -9.63 -2.25
N ARG A 99 -21.92 -10.88 -2.69
CA ARG A 99 -20.90 -11.46 -3.58
C ARG A 99 -21.18 -11.24 -5.07
N ARG A 100 -22.10 -10.33 -5.42
CA ARG A 100 -22.34 -9.97 -6.83
C ARG A 100 -21.05 -9.48 -7.51
N PRO A 101 -20.98 -9.52 -8.85
CA PRO A 101 -19.95 -8.80 -9.59
C PRO A 101 -20.02 -7.29 -9.28
N TRP A 102 -18.87 -6.69 -8.97
CA TRP A 102 -18.76 -5.26 -8.73
C TRP A 102 -18.27 -4.55 -9.99
N GLY A 103 -19.10 -3.68 -10.53
CA GLY A 103 -18.75 -2.88 -11.70
C GLY A 103 -17.65 -1.86 -11.40
N ARG A 104 -16.81 -1.57 -12.40
CA ARG A 104 -15.84 -0.48 -12.34
C ARG A 104 -16.56 0.86 -12.50
N ILE A 105 -16.37 1.75 -11.53
CA ILE A 105 -16.83 3.14 -11.65
C ILE A 105 -15.76 3.93 -12.39
N SER A 106 -16.20 4.72 -13.37
CA SER A 106 -15.35 5.59 -14.19
C SER A 106 -15.84 7.04 -14.19
N SER A 107 -14.97 7.95 -14.58
CA SER A 107 -15.20 9.38 -14.73
C SER A 107 -14.69 9.82 -16.11
N ALA A 108 -15.17 10.98 -16.58
CA ALA A 108 -14.62 11.64 -17.77
C ALA A 108 -13.22 12.24 -17.51
N THR A 109 -12.87 12.48 -16.25
CA THR A 109 -11.59 13.09 -15.84
C THR A 109 -10.82 12.18 -14.89
N ASP A 110 -9.52 12.43 -14.73
CA ASP A 110 -8.66 11.73 -13.78
C ASP A 110 -8.93 12.20 -12.35
N CYS A 111 -10.14 11.92 -11.83
CA CYS A 111 -10.58 12.41 -10.54
C CYS A 111 -10.27 11.46 -9.39
N PHE A 112 -10.01 10.17 -9.66
CA PHE A 112 -9.67 9.18 -8.65
C PHE A 112 -8.17 9.17 -8.41
N CYS A 113 -7.75 9.01 -7.14
CA CYS A 113 -6.34 8.86 -6.76
C CYS A 113 -6.09 7.51 -6.11
N LEU A 114 -4.82 7.08 -6.10
CA LEU A 114 -4.41 5.86 -5.43
C LEU A 114 -4.40 6.09 -3.92
N CYS A 115 -5.04 5.17 -3.19
CA CYS A 115 -5.04 5.11 -1.74
C CYS A 115 -4.56 3.73 -1.30
N HIS A 116 -3.67 3.69 -0.31
CA HIS A 116 -3.25 2.43 0.34
C HIS A 116 -4.42 1.77 1.08
N ASN A 117 -5.37 2.57 1.60
CA ASN A 117 -6.53 2.15 2.39
C ASN A 117 -6.23 1.54 3.77
N ASP A 118 -5.00 1.10 4.05
CA ASP A 118 -4.55 0.66 5.37
C ASP A 118 -3.15 1.18 5.74
N LEU A 119 -2.91 2.47 5.53
CA LEU A 119 -1.63 3.12 5.88
C LEU A 119 -1.54 3.39 7.39
N GLY A 120 -1.48 2.31 8.17
CA GLY A 120 -1.37 2.34 9.63
C GLY A 120 0.01 1.90 10.15
N PRO A 121 0.29 2.04 11.46
CA PRO A 121 1.57 1.66 12.07
C PRO A 121 1.98 0.19 11.87
N GLN A 122 1.02 -0.70 11.59
CA GLN A 122 1.26 -2.10 11.29
C GLN A 122 1.90 -2.34 9.91
N ASN A 123 1.82 -1.35 9.02
CA ASN A 123 2.25 -1.43 7.62
C ASN A 123 3.45 -0.52 7.32
N ILE A 124 4.01 0.12 8.34
CA ILE A 124 5.12 1.07 8.20
C ILE A 124 6.33 0.54 8.97
N PHE A 125 7.42 0.30 8.25
CA PHE A 125 8.73 0.03 8.82
C PHE A 125 9.54 1.31 8.93
N VAL A 126 10.17 1.50 10.07
CA VAL A 126 11.05 2.64 10.35
C VAL A 126 12.41 2.18 10.83
N CYS A 127 13.43 3.00 10.59
CA CYS A 127 14.71 2.88 11.26
C CYS A 127 14.51 3.14 12.77
N PRO A 128 14.93 2.24 13.67
CA PRO A 128 14.71 2.41 15.12
C PRO A 128 15.44 3.63 15.69
N ASP A 129 16.57 4.04 15.10
CA ASP A 129 17.40 5.12 15.62
C ASP A 129 16.95 6.52 15.14
N THR A 130 16.35 6.60 13.95
CA THR A 130 16.01 7.89 13.30
C THR A 130 14.52 8.07 13.05
N PHE A 131 13.71 7.01 13.20
CA PHE A 131 12.32 6.94 12.79
C PHE A 131 12.06 7.26 11.30
N GLN A 132 13.09 7.23 10.46
CA GLN A 132 12.94 7.36 9.01
C GLN A 132 12.16 6.15 8.47
N ILE A 133 11.16 6.40 7.62
CA ILE A 133 10.41 5.34 6.94
C ILE A 133 11.37 4.62 5.99
N VAL A 134 11.58 3.32 6.23
CA VAL A 134 12.42 2.49 5.38
C VAL A 134 11.61 1.64 4.42
N ARG A 135 10.38 1.24 4.78
CA ARG A 135 9.45 0.52 3.91
C ARG A 135 7.98 0.74 4.31
N ILE A 136 7.10 0.71 3.32
CA ILE A 136 5.63 0.63 3.48
C ILE A 136 5.16 -0.63 2.78
N ILE A 137 4.41 -1.47 3.49
CA ILE A 137 3.93 -2.78 3.02
C ILE A 137 2.41 -2.83 2.96
N ASP A 138 1.86 -3.88 2.36
CA ASP A 138 0.41 -4.10 2.19
C ASP A 138 -0.27 -3.03 1.30
#